data_AF-A0A554K8A8-F1
#
_entry.id   AF-A0A554K8A8-F1
#
_cell.length_a   1.000
_cell.length_b   1.000
_cell.length_c   1.000
_cell.angle_alpha   90.00
_cell.angle_beta   90.00
_cell.angle_gamma   90.00
#
_symmetry.space_group_name_H-M   'P 1'
#
loop_
_entity.id
_entity.type
_entity.pdbx_description
1 polymer ?
#
loop_
_entity_poly.entity_id
_entity_poly.type
_entity_poly.pdbx_seq_one_letter_code
_entity_poly.pdbx_strand_id
1 'polypeptide(L)'
;MRRFIPLLFIIIVAASVVAALTIQRGPLRPPNLRKNPLPPNAPILFVLTTGGEPGEAAGTRTAWRPLEKQFGIRIIVPETWSEQSVPIDAQRLKNEYPAAKIFITGFSNGGYNACEFAMQNPDLFAGAIPLGAFCDPLGIFSQPQTLELKILTVVGELDTWARGDDFRQIDDANRRLADYRITPDIIIVPGLGHQFPSAALDHIGKWIQGQ
;
A
#
# COMPACT_ATOMS: atom_id res chain seq x y z
N MET A 1 -52.47 -51.87 -9.04
CA MET A 1 -52.62 -50.49 -9.56
C MET A 1 -52.25 -49.51 -8.45
N ARG A 2 -51.01 -49.00 -8.43
CA ARG A 2 -50.56 -47.98 -7.47
C ARG A 2 -50.62 -46.61 -8.15
N ARG A 3 -51.38 -45.69 -7.57
CA ARG A 3 -51.58 -44.32 -8.07
C ARG A 3 -50.37 -43.46 -7.73
N PHE A 4 -49.79 -42.82 -8.73
CA PHE A 4 -48.80 -41.76 -8.60
C PHE A 4 -49.52 -40.44 -8.30
N ILE A 5 -49.07 -39.70 -7.27
CA ILE A 5 -49.47 -38.31 -7.00
C ILE A 5 -48.24 -37.45 -7.29
N PRO A 6 -48.27 -36.50 -8.24
CA PRO A 6 -47.14 -35.60 -8.43
C PRO A 6 -47.19 -34.47 -7.39
N LEU A 7 -46.10 -34.32 -6.62
CA LEU A 7 -45.88 -33.15 -5.78
C LEU A 7 -45.53 -31.96 -6.67
N LEU A 8 -46.32 -30.90 -6.57
CA LEU A 8 -46.10 -29.61 -7.20
C LEU A 8 -45.08 -28.82 -6.36
N PHE A 9 -43.86 -28.63 -6.88
CA PHE A 9 -42.87 -27.73 -6.29
C PHE A 9 -43.19 -26.29 -6.71
N ILE A 10 -43.59 -25.46 -5.75
CA ILE A 10 -43.72 -24.01 -5.92
C ILE A 10 -42.35 -23.39 -5.62
N ILE A 11 -41.70 -22.84 -6.64
CA ILE A 11 -40.47 -22.06 -6.51
C ILE A 11 -40.87 -20.62 -6.20
N ILE A 12 -40.60 -20.15 -4.99
CA ILE A 12 -40.74 -18.75 -4.59
C ILE A 12 -39.42 -18.05 -4.93
N VAL A 13 -39.41 -17.22 -5.98
CA VAL A 13 -38.28 -16.33 -6.29
C VAL A 13 -38.43 -15.07 -5.45
N ALA A 14 -37.65 -14.97 -4.36
CA ALA A 14 -37.53 -13.75 -3.59
C ALA A 14 -36.63 -12.76 -4.36
N ALA A 15 -37.22 -11.72 -4.93
CA ALA A 15 -36.48 -10.60 -5.50
C ALA A 15 -35.92 -9.73 -4.37
N SER A 16 -34.65 -9.92 -4.04
CA SER A 16 -33.93 -9.00 -3.14
C SER A 16 -33.60 -7.72 -3.88
N VAL A 17 -34.27 -6.63 -3.52
CA VAL A 17 -33.93 -5.27 -3.94
C VAL A 17 -32.62 -4.88 -3.26
N VAL A 18 -31.51 -4.94 -4.00
CA VAL A 18 -30.24 -4.34 -3.58
C VAL A 18 -30.35 -2.85 -3.76
N ALA A 19 -30.60 -2.11 -2.68
CA ALA A 19 -30.47 -0.67 -2.67
C ALA A 19 -28.99 -0.33 -2.87
N ALA A 20 -28.64 0.16 -4.06
CA ALA A 20 -27.33 0.72 -4.33
C ALA A 20 -27.15 1.96 -3.44
N LEU A 21 -26.41 1.81 -2.35
CA LEU A 21 -25.98 2.93 -1.53
C LEU A 21 -24.92 3.69 -2.34
N THR A 22 -25.35 4.69 -3.10
CA THR A 22 -24.45 5.64 -3.76
C THR A 22 -23.82 6.50 -2.67
N ILE A 23 -22.70 6.05 -2.10
CA ILE A 23 -21.86 6.88 -1.23
C ILE A 23 -21.28 7.98 -2.12
N GLN A 24 -21.90 9.17 -2.12
CA GLN A 24 -21.27 10.38 -2.62
C GLN A 24 -20.05 10.69 -1.73
N ARG A 25 -18.89 10.10 -2.07
CA ARG A 25 -17.62 10.55 -1.53
C ARG A 25 -17.35 11.93 -2.12
N GLY A 26 -17.44 12.97 -1.30
CA GLY A 26 -17.00 14.31 -1.68
C GLY A 26 -15.57 14.26 -2.23
N PRO A 27 -15.19 15.18 -3.12
CA PRO A 27 -13.84 15.17 -3.68
C PRO A 27 -12.82 15.21 -2.54
N LEU A 28 -11.93 14.20 -2.49
CA LEU A 28 -10.71 14.21 -1.69
C LEU A 28 -9.88 15.42 -2.15
N ARG A 29 -10.18 16.60 -1.59
CA ARG A 29 -9.33 17.77 -1.70
C ARG A 29 -8.29 17.61 -0.60
N PRO A 30 -7.05 17.19 -0.89
CA PRO A 30 -6.00 17.24 0.12
C PRO A 30 -5.91 18.69 0.61
N PRO A 31 -6.21 18.98 1.89
CA PRO A 31 -6.51 20.35 2.32
C PRO A 31 -5.38 21.38 2.16
N ASN A 32 -4.16 20.99 1.76
CA ASN A 32 -2.97 21.82 1.93
C ASN A 32 -1.94 21.81 0.78
N LEU A 33 -2.23 21.27 -0.42
CA LEU A 33 -1.22 21.25 -1.51
C LEU A 33 -0.78 22.65 -1.99
N ARG A 34 -1.58 23.70 -1.77
CA ARG A 34 -1.34 25.03 -2.35
C ARG A 34 -0.38 25.93 -1.55
N LYS A 35 -0.15 25.70 -0.26
CA LYS A 35 0.55 26.71 0.57
C LYS A 35 2.07 26.69 0.44
N ASN A 36 2.67 25.60 -0.03
CA ASN A 36 4.10 25.49 -0.31
C ASN A 36 4.29 24.70 -1.61
N PRO A 37 4.48 25.37 -2.77
CA PRO A 37 4.81 24.68 -4.00
C PRO A 37 6.18 24.01 -3.83
N LEU A 38 6.24 22.70 -4.07
CA LEU A 38 7.49 21.95 -4.06
C LEU A 38 8.20 22.07 -5.40
N PRO A 39 9.50 21.76 -5.46
CA PRO A 39 10.18 21.51 -6.71
C PRO A 39 9.38 20.53 -7.58
N PRO A 40 9.19 20.78 -8.89
CA PRO A 40 8.40 19.92 -9.77
C PRO A 40 8.84 18.44 -9.82
N ASN A 41 10.08 18.17 -9.42
CA ASN A 41 10.71 16.84 -9.41
C ASN A 41 10.88 16.26 -8.00
N ALA A 42 10.36 16.90 -6.95
CA ALA A 42 10.48 16.37 -5.58
C ALA A 42 9.79 14.99 -5.48
N PRO A 43 10.45 13.95 -4.92
CA PRO A 43 9.82 12.65 -4.71
C PRO A 43 8.56 12.78 -3.86
N ILE A 44 7.54 12.00 -4.17
CA ILE A 44 6.29 11.93 -3.41
C ILE A 44 6.24 10.57 -2.72
N LEU A 45 5.97 10.56 -1.41
CA LEU A 45 5.72 9.35 -0.64
C LEU A 45 4.26 9.34 -0.17
N PHE A 46 3.50 8.40 -0.71
CA PHE A 46 2.11 8.14 -0.37
C PHE A 46 2.05 7.15 0.80
N VAL A 47 1.55 7.56 1.95
CA VAL A 47 1.60 6.80 3.20
C VAL A 47 0.21 6.29 3.57
N LEU A 48 -0.01 4.99 3.47
CA LEU A 48 -1.24 4.33 3.90
C LEU A 48 -1.23 4.14 5.43
N THR A 49 -2.29 4.61 6.08
CA THR A 49 -2.58 4.29 7.48
C THR A 49 -3.01 2.82 7.61
N THR A 50 -2.93 2.22 8.80
CA THR A 50 -3.16 0.77 8.98
C THR A 50 -4.63 0.38 8.78
N GLY A 51 -5.57 1.20 9.28
CA GLY A 51 -7.00 0.95 9.19
C GLY A 51 -7.73 1.73 8.09
N GLY A 52 -7.07 2.69 7.43
CA GLY A 52 -7.73 3.60 6.48
C GLY A 52 -8.73 4.55 7.14
N GLU A 53 -8.66 4.71 8.47
CA GLU A 53 -9.57 5.56 9.24
C GLU A 53 -9.06 7.02 9.33
N PRO A 54 -9.97 8.02 9.29
CA PRO A 54 -9.60 9.45 9.34
C PRO A 54 -8.74 9.85 10.55
N GLY A 55 -8.92 9.19 11.70
CA GLY A 55 -8.21 9.52 12.94
C GLY A 55 -6.71 9.21 12.92
N GLU A 56 -6.27 8.27 12.07
CA GLU A 56 -4.88 7.81 12.03
C GLU A 56 -3.95 8.74 11.23
N ALA A 57 -4.53 9.52 10.31
CA ALA A 57 -3.76 10.30 9.34
C ALA A 57 -2.91 11.40 9.98
N ALA A 58 -3.40 12.03 11.06
CA ALA A 58 -2.69 13.13 11.73
C ALA A 58 -1.42 12.64 12.46
N GLY A 59 -1.53 11.54 13.21
CA GLY A 59 -0.41 10.91 13.89
C GLY A 59 0.62 10.39 12.89
N THR A 60 0.15 9.71 11.84
CA THR A 60 0.97 9.22 10.74
C THR A 60 1.76 10.37 10.10
N ARG A 61 1.09 11.44 9.67
CA ARG A 61 1.76 12.61 9.07
C ARG A 61 2.85 13.19 9.96
N THR A 62 2.62 13.25 11.27
CA THR A 62 3.60 13.76 12.24
C THR A 62 4.84 12.87 12.28
N ALA A 63 4.67 11.55 12.28
CA ALA A 63 5.77 10.58 12.30
C ALA A 63 6.68 10.68 11.06
N TRP A 64 6.11 11.02 9.90
CA TRP A 64 6.84 11.09 8.62
C TRP A 64 7.44 12.48 8.30
N ARG A 65 7.07 13.51 9.06
CA ARG A 65 7.56 14.90 8.86
C ARG A 65 9.09 15.07 8.82
N PRO A 66 9.91 14.28 9.55
CA PRO A 66 11.36 14.36 9.40
C PRO A 66 11.84 14.17 7.95
N LEU A 67 11.17 13.32 7.16
CA LEU A 67 11.54 13.10 5.76
C LEU A 67 11.30 14.32 4.87
N GLU A 68 10.20 15.06 5.09
CA GLU A 68 9.93 16.30 4.36
C GLU A 68 11.06 17.31 4.57
N LYS A 69 11.48 17.46 5.83
CA LYS A 69 12.48 18.46 6.21
C LYS A 69 13.89 18.09 5.77
N GLN A 70 14.26 16.82 5.93
CA GLN A 70 15.64 16.38 5.71
C GLN A 70 15.93 16.03 4.25
N PHE A 71 14.95 15.44 3.55
CA PHE A 71 15.16 14.90 2.21
C PHE A 71 14.30 15.59 1.13
N GLY A 72 13.47 16.58 1.49
CA GLY A 72 12.61 17.26 0.53
C GLY A 72 11.56 16.36 -0.12
N ILE A 73 11.19 15.25 0.54
CA ILE A 73 10.18 14.30 0.07
C ILE A 73 8.79 14.85 0.43
N ARG A 74 7.84 14.84 -0.51
CA ARG A 74 6.45 15.20 -0.21
C ARG A 74 5.74 14.04 0.49
N ILE A 75 5.22 14.25 1.70
CA ILE A 75 4.41 13.25 2.37
C ILE A 75 2.92 13.48 2.07
N ILE A 76 2.29 12.49 1.46
CA ILE A 76 0.84 12.45 1.25
C ILE A 76 0.26 11.34 2.13
N VAL A 77 -0.47 11.73 3.17
CA VAL A 77 -1.26 10.80 3.99
C VAL A 77 -2.74 11.06 3.68
N PRO A 78 -3.43 10.18 2.95
CA PRO A 78 -4.85 10.30 2.73
C PRO A 78 -5.61 10.11 4.05
N GLU A 79 -6.72 10.83 4.24
CA GLU A 79 -7.57 10.64 5.43
C GLU A 79 -8.28 9.30 5.40
N THR A 80 -8.66 8.85 4.21
CA THR A 80 -9.21 7.51 3.96
C THR A 80 -8.63 6.99 2.67
N TRP A 81 -8.48 5.68 2.55
CA TRP A 81 -8.01 5.04 1.33
C TRP A 81 -8.75 3.72 1.09
N SER A 82 -8.74 3.31 -0.16
CA SER A 82 -9.27 2.05 -0.66
C SER A 82 -8.54 1.69 -1.96
N GLU A 83 -8.64 0.43 -2.37
CA GLU A 83 -8.01 -0.09 -3.60
C GLU A 83 -8.36 0.73 -4.84
N GLN A 84 -9.56 1.30 -4.91
CA GLN A 84 -9.98 2.14 -6.03
C GLN A 84 -9.45 3.58 -5.91
N SER A 85 -9.36 4.14 -4.70
CA SER A 85 -8.99 5.55 -4.51
C SER A 85 -7.48 5.80 -4.66
N VAL A 86 -6.64 4.85 -4.24
CA VAL A 86 -5.19 5.03 -4.26
C VAL A 86 -4.64 5.20 -5.68
N PRO A 87 -5.00 4.37 -6.68
CA PRO A 87 -4.56 4.55 -8.05
C PRO A 87 -5.06 5.86 -8.67
N ILE A 88 -6.30 6.28 -8.35
CA ILE A 88 -6.86 7.55 -8.83
C ILE A 88 -6.05 8.74 -8.29
N ASP A 89 -5.74 8.73 -7.00
CA ASP A 89 -4.96 9.79 -6.38
C ASP A 89 -3.51 9.81 -6.90
N ALA A 90 -2.89 8.64 -7.09
CA ALA A 90 -1.56 8.52 -7.66
C ALA A 90 -1.52 9.01 -9.12
N GLN A 91 -2.49 8.65 -9.95
CA GLN A 91 -2.60 9.15 -11.32
C GLN A 91 -2.80 10.66 -11.37
N ARG A 92 -3.62 11.23 -10.47
CA ARG A 92 -3.77 12.69 -10.34
C ARG A 92 -2.44 13.34 -9.99
N LEU A 93 -1.71 12.80 -9.03
CA LEU A 93 -0.39 13.31 -8.63
C LEU A 93 0.61 13.23 -9.79
N LYS A 94 0.61 12.14 -10.57
CA LYS A 94 1.45 11.99 -11.75
C LYS A 94 1.12 13.03 -12.83
N ASN A 95 -0.15 13.38 -13.00
CA ASN A 95 -0.57 14.43 -13.95
C ASN A 95 -0.17 15.84 -13.46
N GLU A 96 -0.25 16.10 -12.16
CA GLU A 96 0.12 17.39 -11.57
C GLU A 96 1.65 17.56 -11.47
N TYR A 97 2.39 16.47 -11.24
CA TYR A 97 3.83 16.42 -11.06
C TYR A 97 4.46 15.33 -11.97
N PRO A 98 4.46 15.53 -13.30
CA PRO A 98 4.89 14.48 -14.25
C PRO A 98 6.36 14.07 -14.12
N ALA A 99 7.20 14.92 -13.52
CA ALA A 99 8.60 14.63 -13.26
C ALA A 99 8.86 13.98 -11.89
N ALA A 100 7.85 13.89 -11.02
CA ALA A 100 8.01 13.33 -9.69
C ALA A 100 7.92 11.80 -9.72
N LYS A 101 8.83 11.14 -8.99
CA LYS A 101 8.70 9.72 -8.67
C LYS A 101 7.75 9.57 -7.48
N ILE A 102 6.76 8.70 -7.63
CA ILE A 102 5.78 8.42 -6.58
C ILE A 102 6.14 7.08 -5.95
N PHE A 103 6.35 7.08 -4.64
CA PHE A 103 6.56 5.90 -3.82
C PHE A 103 5.33 5.69 -2.94
N ILE A 104 5.08 4.45 -2.53
CA ILE A 104 3.99 4.12 -1.61
C ILE A 104 4.53 3.31 -0.43
N THR A 105 4.00 3.57 0.76
CA THR A 105 4.41 2.93 2.01
C THR A 105 3.22 2.79 2.95
N GLY A 106 3.39 1.99 3.99
CA GLY A 106 2.47 1.87 5.10
C GLY A 106 3.04 0.93 6.15
N PHE A 107 2.45 0.92 7.35
CA PHE A 107 2.85 0.03 8.43
C PHE A 107 1.85 -1.10 8.63
N SER A 108 2.37 -2.31 8.86
CA SER A 108 1.58 -3.53 9.08
C SER A 108 0.63 -3.78 7.92
N ASN A 109 -0.69 -3.86 8.15
CA ASN A 109 -1.70 -3.97 7.09
C ASN A 109 -1.55 -2.89 6.00
N GLY A 110 -1.26 -1.64 6.37
CA GLY A 110 -1.03 -0.57 5.40
C GLY A 110 0.19 -0.84 4.51
N GLY A 111 1.20 -1.56 5.01
CA GLY A 111 2.39 -1.96 4.26
C GLY A 111 2.07 -3.04 3.22
N TYR A 112 1.26 -4.05 3.57
CA TYR A 112 0.80 -5.06 2.61
C TYR A 112 -0.06 -4.43 1.49
N ASN A 113 -0.99 -3.55 1.86
CA ASN A 113 -1.82 -2.84 0.88
C ASN A 113 -0.98 -1.92 -0.01
N ALA A 114 0.05 -1.26 0.53
CA ALA A 114 0.97 -0.43 -0.26
C ALA A 114 1.70 -1.27 -1.32
N CYS A 115 2.19 -2.46 -0.93
CA CYS A 115 2.78 -3.42 -1.85
C CYS A 115 1.81 -3.86 -2.95
N GLU A 116 0.59 -4.26 -2.57
CA GLU A 116 -0.42 -4.73 -3.50
C GLU A 116 -0.77 -3.66 -4.53
N PHE A 117 -1.05 -2.43 -4.08
CA PHE A 117 -1.38 -1.33 -5.00
C PHE A 117 -0.22 -0.97 -5.92
N ALA A 118 1.02 -1.00 -5.43
CA ALA A 118 2.19 -0.75 -6.25
C ALA A 118 2.36 -1.82 -7.34
N MET A 119 2.22 -3.09 -6.97
CA MET A 119 2.35 -4.20 -7.91
C MET A 119 1.22 -4.21 -8.94
N GLN A 120 -0.02 -3.95 -8.54
CA GLN A 120 -1.17 -3.87 -9.46
C GLN A 120 -1.12 -2.64 -10.38
N ASN A 121 -0.37 -1.60 -10.03
CA ASN A 121 -0.29 -0.34 -10.77
C ASN A 121 1.17 0.11 -10.97
N PRO A 122 2.02 -0.71 -11.62
CA PRO A 122 3.47 -0.48 -11.68
C PRO A 122 3.83 0.80 -12.47
N ASP A 123 2.95 1.27 -13.35
CA ASP A 123 3.14 2.53 -14.07
C ASP A 123 2.93 3.77 -13.18
N LEU A 124 2.25 3.64 -12.05
CA LEU A 124 1.96 4.75 -11.14
C LEU A 124 3.03 4.94 -10.07
N PHE A 125 3.72 3.86 -9.68
CA PHE A 125 4.62 3.87 -8.55
C PHE A 125 6.04 3.47 -8.96
N ALA A 126 7.02 4.30 -8.62
CA ALA A 126 8.44 4.01 -8.77
C ALA A 126 8.93 2.96 -7.75
N GLY A 127 8.25 2.85 -6.60
CA GLY A 127 8.57 1.83 -5.62
C GLY A 127 7.60 1.71 -4.46
N ALA A 128 7.71 0.59 -3.73
CA ALA A 128 6.97 0.27 -2.53
C ALA A 128 7.91 0.08 -1.33
N ILE A 129 7.50 0.57 -0.16
CA ILE A 129 8.28 0.50 1.07
C ILE A 129 7.38 -0.06 2.19
N PRO A 130 7.11 -1.38 2.24
CA PRO A 130 6.35 -1.97 3.33
C PRO A 130 7.13 -1.89 4.65
N LEU A 131 6.48 -1.42 5.71
CA LEU A 131 7.05 -1.38 7.07
C LEU A 131 6.36 -2.41 7.97
N GLY A 132 7.12 -3.28 8.64
CA GLY A 132 6.52 -4.39 9.41
C GLY A 132 5.60 -5.26 8.54
N ALA A 133 5.95 -5.39 7.26
CA ALA A 133 5.22 -6.11 6.23
C ALA A 133 6.20 -6.45 5.09
N PHE A 134 5.73 -7.10 4.04
CA PHE A 134 6.52 -7.41 2.85
C PHE A 134 5.64 -7.44 1.61
N CYS A 135 6.24 -7.36 0.42
CA CYS A 135 5.51 -7.56 -0.82
C CYS A 135 5.53 -9.05 -1.18
N ASP A 136 4.37 -9.60 -1.51
CA ASP A 136 4.24 -10.97 -1.99
C ASP A 136 3.38 -10.98 -3.26
N PRO A 137 3.90 -11.45 -4.40
CA PRO A 137 3.12 -11.50 -5.63
C PRO A 137 2.03 -12.58 -5.60
N LEU A 138 2.07 -13.50 -4.63
CA LEU A 138 1.07 -14.55 -4.49
C LEU A 138 -0.32 -13.95 -4.20
N GLY A 139 -1.32 -14.34 -4.98
CA GLY A 139 -2.69 -13.82 -4.86
C GLY A 139 -2.96 -12.54 -5.64
N ILE A 140 -1.90 -11.83 -6.09
CA ILE A 140 -2.02 -10.63 -6.92
C ILE A 140 -1.98 -11.01 -8.41
N PHE A 141 -1.04 -11.88 -8.78
CA PHE A 141 -0.86 -12.31 -10.16
C PHE A 141 -1.11 -13.80 -10.32
N SER A 142 -1.77 -14.17 -11.42
CA SER A 142 -1.96 -15.57 -11.81
C SER A 142 -0.77 -16.14 -12.57
N GLN A 143 0.13 -15.30 -13.09
CA GLN A 143 1.34 -15.67 -13.82
C GLN A 143 2.47 -14.65 -13.56
N PRO A 144 3.75 -15.07 -13.58
CA PRO A 144 4.88 -14.15 -13.50
C PRO A 144 4.90 -13.12 -14.62
N GLN A 145 5.24 -11.87 -14.29
CA GLN A 145 5.46 -10.79 -15.24
C GLN A 145 6.61 -9.89 -14.79
N THR A 146 7.25 -9.21 -15.72
CA THR A 146 8.31 -8.25 -15.37
C THR A 146 7.68 -6.95 -14.88
N LEU A 147 8.14 -6.47 -13.72
CA LEU A 147 7.71 -5.21 -13.13
C LEU A 147 8.94 -4.32 -12.91
N GLU A 148 8.89 -3.07 -13.38
CA GLU A 148 9.92 -2.06 -13.10
C GLU A 148 9.68 -1.38 -11.74
N LEU A 149 9.38 -2.19 -10.71
CA LEU A 149 9.04 -1.70 -9.37
C LEU A 149 10.21 -1.92 -8.41
N LYS A 150 10.64 -0.87 -7.71
CA LYS A 150 11.64 -0.96 -6.64
C LYS A 150 10.96 -1.27 -5.30
N ILE A 151 11.56 -2.15 -4.51
CA ILE A 151 10.98 -2.55 -3.22
C ILE A 151 12.05 -2.41 -2.14
N LEU A 152 11.71 -1.72 -1.05
CA LEU A 152 12.49 -1.68 0.19
C LEU A 152 11.64 -2.22 1.34
N THR A 153 11.93 -3.42 1.79
CA THR A 153 11.27 -4.01 2.97
C THR A 153 11.97 -3.55 4.24
N VAL A 154 11.23 -2.97 5.17
CA VAL A 154 11.76 -2.56 6.48
C VAL A 154 11.00 -3.30 7.57
N VAL A 155 11.71 -4.08 8.38
CA VAL A 155 11.09 -4.94 9.40
C VAL A 155 11.93 -4.97 10.67
N GLY A 156 11.27 -5.18 11.81
CA GLY A 156 11.97 -5.41 13.06
C GLY A 156 12.64 -6.78 13.10
N GLU A 157 13.81 -6.88 13.73
CA GLU A 157 14.51 -8.15 13.94
C GLU A 157 13.63 -9.18 14.67
N LEU A 158 12.83 -8.73 15.63
CA LEU A 158 11.97 -9.55 16.47
C LEU A 158 10.50 -9.55 16.01
N ASP A 159 10.20 -9.02 14.81
CA ASP A 159 8.84 -8.93 14.28
C ASP A 159 8.35 -10.31 13.79
N THR A 160 7.82 -11.12 14.70
CA THR A 160 7.27 -12.44 14.38
C THR A 160 5.98 -12.35 13.55
N TRP A 161 5.32 -11.19 13.49
CA TRP A 161 4.12 -11.02 12.69
C TRP A 161 4.45 -10.92 11.20
N ALA A 162 5.42 -10.07 10.85
CA ALA A 162 5.85 -9.89 9.46
C ALA A 162 6.86 -10.95 8.99
N ARG A 163 7.68 -11.49 9.89
CA ARG A 163 8.69 -12.50 9.53
C ARG A 163 8.17 -13.93 9.70
N GLY A 164 7.06 -14.13 10.39
CA GLY A 164 6.57 -15.43 10.84
C GLY A 164 7.34 -15.94 12.07
N ASP A 165 6.78 -16.95 12.74
CA ASP A 165 7.38 -17.56 13.94
C ASP A 165 8.74 -18.23 13.65
N ASP A 166 8.96 -18.65 12.41
CA ASP A 166 10.23 -19.23 11.94
C ASP A 166 11.14 -18.22 11.21
N PHE A 167 10.72 -16.95 11.15
CA PHE A 167 11.40 -15.85 10.48
C PHE A 167 11.62 -16.00 8.96
N ARG A 168 10.92 -16.93 8.29
CA ARG A 168 11.11 -17.22 6.86
C ARG A 168 10.11 -16.55 5.91
N GLN A 169 9.05 -15.92 6.39
CA GLN A 169 7.99 -15.39 5.50
C GLN A 169 8.53 -14.37 4.48
N ILE A 170 9.43 -13.49 4.92
CA ILE A 170 10.07 -12.50 4.03
C ILE A 170 11.00 -13.18 3.03
N ASP A 171 11.79 -14.16 3.45
CA ASP A 171 12.68 -14.90 2.55
C ASP A 171 11.88 -15.66 1.49
N ASP A 172 10.76 -16.26 1.88
CA ASP A 172 9.83 -16.94 1.00
C ASP A 172 9.20 -16.00 -0.01
N ALA A 173 8.75 -14.82 0.43
CA ALA A 173 8.22 -13.78 -0.44
C ALA A 173 9.27 -13.25 -1.41
N ASN A 174 10.51 -13.03 -0.95
CA ASN A 174 11.62 -12.60 -1.79
C ASN A 174 11.98 -13.62 -2.88
N ARG A 175 11.94 -14.92 -2.54
CA ARG A 175 12.11 -15.98 -3.54
C ARG A 175 11.03 -15.93 -4.61
N ARG A 176 9.76 -15.67 -4.23
CA ARG A 176 8.67 -15.50 -5.20
C ARG A 176 8.83 -14.22 -6.03
N LEU A 177 9.29 -13.11 -5.45
CA LEU A 177 9.56 -11.86 -6.17
C LEU A 177 10.65 -12.01 -7.25
N ALA A 178 11.59 -12.94 -7.07
CA ALA A 178 12.60 -13.24 -8.07
C ALA A 178 11.99 -13.76 -9.39
N ASP A 179 10.86 -14.47 -9.35
CA ASP A 179 10.13 -14.92 -10.54
C ASP A 179 9.58 -13.73 -11.37
N TYR A 180 9.44 -12.56 -10.74
CA TYR A 180 9.00 -11.29 -11.33
C TYR A 180 10.18 -10.36 -11.64
N ARG A 181 11.41 -10.86 -11.53
CA ARG A 181 12.68 -10.09 -11.68
C ARG A 181 12.81 -8.92 -10.71
N ILE A 182 12.13 -8.99 -9.57
CA ILE A 182 12.27 -8.02 -8.50
C ILE A 182 13.23 -8.58 -7.46
N THR A 183 14.25 -7.80 -7.10
CA THR A 183 15.14 -8.09 -5.96
C THR A 183 14.95 -6.97 -4.94
N PRO A 184 14.23 -7.21 -3.84
CA PRO A 184 13.97 -6.19 -2.84
C PRO A 184 15.22 -5.88 -2.02
N ASP A 185 15.40 -4.61 -1.68
CA ASP A 185 16.30 -4.20 -0.61
C ASP A 185 15.64 -4.49 0.74
N ILE A 186 16.44 -4.82 1.77
CA ILE A 186 15.91 -5.18 3.09
C ILE A 186 16.67 -4.45 4.17
N ILE A 187 15.93 -3.85 5.10
CA ILE A 187 16.44 -3.29 6.35
C ILE A 187 15.82 -4.08 7.51
N ILE A 188 16.69 -4.73 8.29
CA ILE A 188 16.32 -5.33 9.57
C ILE A 188 16.70 -4.37 10.68
N VAL A 189 15.72 -3.93 11.49
CA VAL A 189 15.94 -3.00 12.60
C VAL A 189 16.23 -3.80 13.89
N PRO A 190 17.45 -3.75 14.45
CA PRO A 190 17.83 -4.57 15.60
C PRO A 190 16.95 -4.32 16.83
N GLY A 191 16.56 -5.40 17.52
CA GLY A 191 15.77 -5.36 18.75
C GLY A 191 14.32 -4.86 18.61
N LEU A 192 13.86 -4.51 17.41
CA LEU A 192 12.50 -4.04 17.16
C LEU A 192 11.57 -5.23 16.90
N GLY A 193 10.39 -5.26 17.52
CA GLY A 193 9.31 -6.20 17.23
C GLY A 193 8.37 -5.66 16.15
N HIS A 194 7.07 -5.96 16.27
CA HIS A 194 6.05 -5.42 15.38
C HIS A 194 5.62 -4.00 15.79
N GLN A 195 6.51 -3.02 15.61
CA GLN A 195 6.24 -1.61 15.85
C GLN A 195 6.73 -0.74 14.68
N PHE A 196 6.23 0.49 14.60
CA PHE A 196 6.66 1.44 13.57
C PHE A 196 8.17 1.69 13.66
N PRO A 197 8.96 1.42 12.60
CA PRO A 197 10.42 1.47 12.63
C PRO A 197 10.95 2.90 12.45
N SER A 198 10.71 3.79 13.42
CA SER A 198 11.13 5.20 13.33
C SER A 198 12.64 5.37 13.11
N ALA A 199 13.46 4.46 13.64
CA ALA A 199 14.91 4.43 13.45
C ALA A 199 15.33 4.21 11.99
N ALA A 200 14.46 3.67 11.13
CA ALA A 200 14.74 3.42 9.71
C ALA A 200 14.41 4.61 8.80
N LEU A 201 13.78 5.69 9.30
CA LEU A 201 13.35 6.83 8.47
C LEU A 201 14.51 7.47 7.70
N ASP A 202 15.67 7.65 8.32
CA ASP A 202 16.84 8.20 7.64
C ASP A 202 17.30 7.32 6.46
N HIS A 203 17.29 6.00 6.63
CA HIS A 203 17.61 5.05 5.56
C HIS A 203 16.57 5.07 4.45
N ILE A 204 15.28 5.16 4.78
CA ILE A 204 14.19 5.28 3.81
C ILE A 204 14.37 6.55 2.97
N GLY A 205 14.66 7.68 3.61
CA GLY A 205 14.90 8.95 2.91
C GLY A 205 16.08 8.87 1.93
N LYS A 206 17.20 8.28 2.36
CA LYS A 206 18.37 8.04 1.50
C LYS A 206 18.04 7.10 0.33
N TRP A 207 17.30 6.03 0.59
CA TRP A 207 16.89 5.08 -0.43
C TRP A 207 16.04 5.74 -1.51
N ILE A 208 15.02 6.54 -1.12
CA ILE A 208 14.15 7.29 -2.05
C ILE A 208 14.97 8.25 -2.92
N GLN A 209 15.97 8.94 -2.37
CA GLN A 209 16.84 9.85 -3.13
C GLN A 209 17.76 9.13 -4.13
N GLY A 210 18.08 7.86 -3.86
CA GLY A 210 18.93 7.05 -4.74
C GLY A 210 18.20 6.39 -5.91
N GLN A 211 16.87 6.38 -5.89
CA GLN A 211 16.05 5.80 -6.95
C GLN A 211 15.86 6.77 -8.11
#